data_AF-A0A1G9VGC1-F1
#
_entry.id   AF-A0A1G9VGC1-F1
#
_cell.length_a   1.000
_cell.length_b   1.000
_cell.length_c   1.000
_cell.angle_alpha   90.00
_cell.angle_beta   90.00
_cell.angle_gamma   90.00
#
_symmetry.space_group_name_H-M   'P 1'
#
loop_
_entity.id
_entity.type
_entity.pdbx_description
1 polymer ?
#
loop_
_entity_poly.entity_id
_entity_poly.type
_entity_poly.pdbx_seq_one_letter_code
_entity_poly.pdbx_strand_id
1 'polypeptide(L)'
;MTLDEEEQERLVDIVKLQPTKNKELQKRWGLESGSEVHQYLEGHLKDYYYRDDKSLIRATAEAAELVGVDPGVEGEEAEEGGVPSIIRVPELESQVFQVVAGPDDRSESVVSVLNKLRAEFDIDPEAGDVRSALQSLRRKGVVEVVYRTVPTFKLAVERDDVEVEVV
;
A
#
# COMPACT_ATOMS: atom_id res chain seq x y z
N MET A 1 18.68 16.24 13.86
CA MET A 1 19.12 15.10 14.69
C MET A 1 19.50 13.98 13.75
N THR A 2 20.51 13.18 14.07
CA THR A 2 20.88 12.03 13.24
C THR A 2 20.05 10.84 13.66
N LEU A 3 19.37 10.19 12.72
CA LEU A 3 18.56 9.01 12.99
C LEU A 3 19.46 7.81 13.36
N ASP A 4 19.04 7.02 14.33
CA ASP A 4 19.64 5.71 14.59
C ASP A 4 19.29 4.67 13.50
N GLU A 5 19.88 3.48 13.60
CA GLU A 5 19.70 2.42 12.60
C GLU A 5 18.23 1.94 12.52
N GLU A 6 17.54 1.82 13.66
CA GLU A 6 16.15 1.37 13.71
C GLU A 6 15.20 2.45 13.17
N GLU A 7 15.46 3.71 13.50
CA GLU A 7 14.74 4.86 12.96
C GLU A 7 14.89 4.96 11.44
N GLN A 8 16.09 4.69 10.90
CA GLN A 8 16.34 4.65 9.47
C GLN A 8 15.60 3.49 8.79
N GLU A 9 15.65 2.28 9.35
CA GLU A 9 14.92 1.12 8.80
C GLU A 9 13.40 1.37 8.78
N ARG A 10 12.85 1.92 9.85
CA ARG A 10 11.42 2.27 9.92
C ARG A 10 11.08 3.41 8.96
N LEU A 11 11.98 4.36 8.76
CA LEU A 11 11.77 5.42 7.78
C LEU A 11 11.77 4.88 6.34
N VAL A 12 12.65 3.93 6.02
CA VAL A 12 12.63 3.19 4.75
C VAL A 12 11.26 2.55 4.53
N ASP A 13 10.70 1.89 5.54
CA ASP A 13 9.37 1.27 5.43
C ASP A 13 8.27 2.30 5.15
N ILE A 14 8.32 3.47 5.80
CA ILE A 14 7.36 4.55 5.55
C ILE A 14 7.48 5.03 4.10
N VAL A 15 8.71 5.27 3.63
CA VAL A 15 8.98 5.74 2.26
C VAL A 15 8.49 4.72 1.23
N LYS A 16 8.80 3.43 1.40
CA LYS A 16 8.42 2.37 0.44
C LYS A 16 6.94 2.03 0.46
N LEU A 17 6.26 2.13 1.60
CA LEU A 17 4.88 1.66 1.73
C LEU A 17 3.86 2.79 1.58
N GLN A 18 4.30 4.04 1.52
CA GLN A 18 3.39 5.17 1.38
C GLN A 18 2.53 5.07 0.10
N PRO A 19 1.27 5.51 0.14
CA PRO A 19 0.54 5.92 1.34
C PRO A 19 0.11 4.70 2.20
N THR A 20 0.49 4.72 3.50
CA THR A 20 0.31 3.58 4.42
C THR A 20 -0.55 3.94 5.66
N LYS A 21 -0.82 2.97 6.53
CA LYS A 21 -1.57 3.15 7.79
C LYS A 21 -0.84 2.53 8.97
N ASN A 22 -1.15 3.02 10.18
CA ASN A 22 -0.57 2.50 11.42
C ASN A 22 -0.71 0.98 11.55
N LYS A 23 -1.84 0.40 11.12
CA LYS A 23 -2.06 -1.05 11.22
C LYS A 23 -1.07 -1.85 10.38
N GLU A 24 -0.61 -1.32 9.25
CA GLU A 24 0.33 -2.01 8.36
C GLU A 24 1.75 -1.92 8.93
N LEU A 25 2.15 -0.73 9.36
CA LEU A 25 3.41 -0.53 10.07
C LEU A 25 3.47 -1.33 11.38
N GLN A 26 2.36 -1.41 12.11
CA GLN A 26 2.24 -2.24 13.31
C GLN A 26 2.56 -3.71 13.01
N LYS A 27 1.93 -4.29 11.97
CA LYS A 27 2.18 -5.69 11.58
C LYS A 27 3.65 -5.88 11.16
N ARG A 28 4.22 -4.93 10.43
CA ARG A 28 5.60 -5.00 9.92
C ARG A 28 6.66 -4.84 11.01
N TRP A 29 6.45 -3.92 11.95
CA TRP A 29 7.37 -3.63 13.04
C TRP A 29 7.13 -4.50 14.29
N GLY A 30 6.14 -5.40 14.26
CA GLY A 30 5.82 -6.29 15.38
C GLY A 30 5.31 -5.56 16.63
N LEU A 31 4.69 -4.38 16.47
CA LEU A 31 4.19 -3.58 17.59
C LEU A 31 2.82 -4.06 18.07
N GLU A 32 2.50 -3.78 19.34
CA GLU A 32 1.29 -4.28 20.00
C GLU A 32 0.03 -3.56 19.51
N SER A 33 0.17 -2.29 19.06
CA SER A 33 -0.97 -1.51 18.60
C SER A 33 -0.62 -0.41 17.59
N GLY A 34 -1.62 0.03 16.84
CA GLY A 34 -1.50 1.22 15.99
C GLY A 34 -1.28 2.52 16.77
N SER A 35 -1.59 2.55 18.07
CA SER A 35 -1.29 3.69 18.95
C SER A 35 0.19 3.76 19.29
N GLU A 36 0.83 2.61 19.48
CA GLU A 36 2.28 2.50 19.69
C GLU A 36 3.05 2.98 18.45
N VAL A 37 2.59 2.61 17.25
CA VAL A 37 3.09 3.20 15.99
C VAL A 37 2.98 4.71 16.01
N HIS A 38 1.82 5.26 16.40
CA HIS A 38 1.65 6.72 16.42
C HIS A 38 2.59 7.40 17.42
N GLN A 39 2.74 6.83 18.62
CA GLN A 39 3.66 7.36 19.63
C GLN A 39 5.11 7.33 19.15
N TYR A 40 5.52 6.25 18.50
CA TYR A 40 6.85 6.14 17.91
C TYR A 40 7.07 7.21 16.83
N LEU A 41 6.13 7.34 15.89
CA LEU A 41 6.20 8.34 14.82
C LEU A 41 6.30 9.77 15.37
N GLU A 42 5.49 10.13 16.35
CA GLU A 42 5.53 11.48 16.97
C GLU A 42 6.80 11.73 17.79
N GLY A 43 7.40 10.69 18.37
CA GLY A 43 8.59 10.81 19.20
C GLY A 43 9.90 10.84 18.40
N HIS A 44 9.97 10.06 17.32
CA HIS A 44 11.22 9.76 16.62
C HIS A 44 11.27 10.31 15.21
N LEU A 45 10.15 10.23 14.47
CA LEU A 45 10.14 10.47 13.02
C LEU A 45 9.32 11.68 12.59
N LYS A 46 8.89 12.52 13.54
CA LYS A 46 7.92 13.60 13.32
C LYS A 46 8.24 14.54 12.16
N ASP A 47 9.51 14.85 11.97
CA ASP A 47 9.96 15.76 10.92
C ASP A 47 10.03 15.10 9.52
N TYR A 48 9.94 13.77 9.46
CA TYR A 48 10.13 12.96 8.25
C TYR A 48 8.83 12.38 7.68
N TYR A 49 7.70 12.60 8.34
CA TYR A 49 6.41 12.10 7.88
C TYR A 49 5.30 13.14 8.04
N TYR A 50 4.24 12.95 7.28
CA TYR A 50 2.99 13.69 7.44
C TYR A 50 1.80 12.76 7.21
N ARG A 51 0.60 13.26 7.54
CA ARG A 51 -0.66 12.62 7.19
C ARG A 51 -1.37 13.42 6.10
N ASP A 52 -1.81 12.74 5.05
CA ASP A 52 -2.63 13.35 4.02
C ASP A 52 -4.08 13.55 4.46
N ASP A 53 -4.92 14.13 3.59
CA ASP A 53 -6.34 14.40 3.88
C ASP A 53 -7.16 13.13 4.17
N LYS A 54 -6.66 11.96 3.75
CA LYS A 54 -7.26 10.64 4.02
C LYS A 54 -6.68 10.00 5.28
N SER A 55 -5.92 10.77 6.07
CA SER A 55 -5.21 10.35 7.28
C SER A 55 -4.16 9.26 7.03
N LEU A 56 -3.69 9.10 5.80
CA LEU A 56 -2.67 8.13 5.43
C LEU A 56 -1.28 8.70 5.72
N ILE A 57 -0.38 7.83 6.16
CA ILE A 57 1.01 8.20 6.45
C ILE A 57 1.77 8.29 5.12
N ARG A 58 2.48 9.39 4.94
CA ARG A 58 3.40 9.65 3.83
C ARG A 58 4.73 10.16 4.36
N ALA A 59 5.82 9.81 3.68
CA ALA A 59 7.13 10.36 3.97
C ALA A 59 7.28 11.73 3.31
N THR A 60 8.08 12.61 3.90
CA THR A 60 8.51 13.84 3.23
C THR A 60 9.51 13.52 2.11
N ALA A 61 9.70 14.44 1.15
CA ALA A 61 10.74 14.27 0.13
C ALA A 61 12.14 14.17 0.75
N GLU A 62 12.41 15.01 1.76
CA GLU A 62 13.66 14.96 2.54
C GLU A 62 13.88 13.59 3.19
N ALA A 63 12.82 12.94 3.68
CA ALA A 63 12.93 11.59 4.23
C ALA A 63 13.34 10.55 3.18
N ALA A 64 12.78 10.63 1.97
CA ALA A 64 13.14 9.73 0.87
C ALA A 64 14.60 9.93 0.44
N GLU A 65 15.06 11.18 0.33
CA GLU A 65 16.45 11.51 0.05
C GLU A 65 17.40 11.02 1.16
N LEU A 66 16.99 11.18 2.43
CA LEU A 66 17.79 10.77 3.59
C LEU A 66 18.08 9.27 3.58
N VAL A 67 17.07 8.44 3.30
CA VAL A 67 17.23 6.98 3.30
C VAL A 67 17.63 6.41 1.93
N GLY A 68 17.65 7.23 0.88
CA GLY A 68 18.04 6.82 -0.47
C GLY A 68 17.10 5.80 -1.09
N VAL A 69 15.80 5.93 -0.86
CA VAL A 69 14.77 4.99 -1.33
C VAL A 69 13.64 5.74 -2.00
N ASP A 70 13.13 5.18 -3.10
CA ASP A 70 12.04 5.77 -3.84
C ASP A 70 10.67 5.58 -3.15
N PRO A 71 9.75 6.55 -3.27
CA PRO A 71 8.41 6.48 -2.69
C PRO A 71 7.62 5.24 -3.11
N GLY A 72 6.70 4.80 -2.26
CA GLY A 72 5.82 3.67 -2.55
C GLY A 72 4.89 3.83 -3.76
N VAL A 73 4.73 5.06 -4.23
CA VAL A 73 3.96 5.44 -5.41
C VAL A 73 4.69 6.58 -6.13
N GLU A 74 4.89 6.44 -7.44
CA GLU A 74 5.40 7.50 -8.33
C GLU A 74 4.41 7.80 -9.45
N GLY A 75 4.46 9.01 -10.02
CA GLY A 75 3.61 9.46 -11.14
C GLY A 75 3.14 10.90 -11.02
N GLU A 76 2.66 11.46 -12.13
CA GLU A 76 2.00 12.76 -12.15
C GLU A 76 0.69 12.67 -11.37
N GLU A 77 0.59 13.47 -10.30
CA GLU A 77 -0.49 13.51 -9.31
C GLU A 77 -0.40 12.45 -8.19
N ALA A 78 0.60 12.63 -7.33
CA ALA A 78 0.52 12.25 -5.91
C ALA A 78 -0.59 13.01 -5.12
N GLU A 79 -1.34 13.90 -5.80
CA GLU A 79 -2.56 14.57 -5.35
C GLU A 79 -3.80 13.98 -6.08
N GLU A 80 -5.00 14.23 -5.59
CA GLU A 80 -6.19 13.39 -5.84
C GLU A 80 -6.53 13.10 -7.32
N GLY A 81 -6.37 11.84 -7.75
CA GLY A 81 -7.02 11.30 -8.95
C GLY A 81 -6.08 10.80 -10.04
N GLY A 82 -4.76 11.02 -9.91
CA GLY A 82 -3.77 10.53 -10.84
C GLY A 82 -3.60 9.01 -10.85
N VAL A 83 -3.31 8.48 -12.04
CA VAL A 83 -2.84 7.11 -12.21
C VAL A 83 -1.34 7.08 -11.89
N PRO A 84 -0.90 6.30 -10.89
CA PRO A 84 0.52 6.19 -10.63
C PRO A 84 1.21 5.44 -11.77
N SER A 85 2.41 5.87 -12.12
CA SER A 85 3.24 5.17 -13.11
C SER A 85 3.92 3.95 -12.48
N ILE A 86 4.31 4.03 -11.20
CA ILE A 86 4.96 2.94 -10.47
C ILE A 86 4.29 2.77 -9.11
N ILE A 87 4.03 1.52 -8.71
CA ILE A 87 3.68 1.16 -7.34
C ILE A 87 4.67 0.15 -6.77
N ARG A 88 5.15 0.42 -5.55
CA ARG A 88 5.97 -0.51 -4.77
C ARG A 88 5.10 -1.17 -3.72
N VAL A 89 5.01 -2.48 -3.78
CA VAL A 89 4.08 -3.25 -2.95
C VAL A 89 4.70 -4.57 -2.49
N PRO A 90 4.25 -5.14 -1.36
CA PRO A 90 4.64 -6.49 -1.01
C PRO A 90 4.15 -7.52 -2.03
N GLU A 91 4.72 -8.72 -1.99
CA GLU A 91 4.47 -9.78 -2.98
C GLU A 91 2.98 -10.13 -3.15
N LEU A 92 2.23 -10.22 -2.05
CA LEU A 92 0.81 -10.54 -2.10
C LEU A 92 0.00 -9.47 -2.84
N GLU A 93 0.27 -8.19 -2.59
CA GLU A 93 -0.37 -7.09 -3.31
C GLU A 93 -0.05 -7.13 -4.82
N SER A 94 1.19 -7.44 -5.19
CA SER A 94 1.57 -7.60 -6.60
C SER A 94 0.78 -8.73 -7.27
N GLN A 95 0.70 -9.88 -6.63
CA GLN A 95 -0.09 -11.02 -7.13
C GLN A 95 -1.59 -10.69 -7.21
N VAL A 96 -2.14 -10.00 -6.21
CA VAL A 96 -3.54 -9.52 -6.22
C VAL A 96 -3.79 -8.57 -7.40
N PHE A 97 -2.88 -7.64 -7.66
CA PHE A 97 -2.97 -6.71 -8.79
C PHE A 97 -2.97 -7.45 -10.14
N GLN A 98 -2.19 -8.53 -10.26
CA GLN A 98 -2.13 -9.33 -11.49
C GLN A 98 -3.45 -10.07 -11.79
N VAL A 99 -4.23 -10.49 -10.78
CA VAL A 99 -5.41 -11.34 -11.00
C VAL A 99 -6.76 -10.65 -10.87
N VAL A 100 -6.82 -9.51 -10.17
CA VAL A 100 -8.09 -8.76 -9.99
C VAL A 100 -8.65 -8.30 -11.34
N ALA A 101 -9.98 -8.28 -11.49
CA ALA A 101 -10.67 -7.82 -12.69
C ALA A 101 -10.16 -6.44 -13.17
N GLY A 102 -10.00 -6.28 -14.50
CA GLY A 102 -9.64 -5.00 -15.11
C GLY A 102 -10.73 -3.93 -14.97
N PRO A 103 -10.46 -2.68 -15.41
CA PRO A 103 -11.39 -1.57 -15.23
C PRO A 103 -12.70 -1.75 -16.01
N ASP A 104 -12.65 -2.39 -17.19
CA ASP A 104 -13.82 -2.69 -18.02
C ASP A 104 -14.52 -4.01 -17.65
N ASP A 105 -13.90 -4.81 -16.78
CA ASP A 105 -14.45 -6.08 -16.34
C ASP A 105 -15.46 -5.93 -15.18
N ARG A 106 -16.23 -7.00 -14.96
CA ARG A 106 -17.11 -7.07 -13.79
C ARG A 106 -16.29 -7.18 -12.51
N SER A 107 -16.46 -6.21 -11.61
CA SER A 107 -15.85 -6.22 -10.27
C SER A 107 -16.10 -7.52 -9.49
N GLU A 108 -15.11 -7.91 -8.70
CA GLU A 108 -15.02 -9.22 -8.06
C GLU A 108 -15.04 -9.16 -6.54
N SER A 109 -15.55 -10.21 -5.89
CA SER A 109 -15.46 -10.34 -4.44
C SER A 109 -14.05 -10.76 -4.01
N VAL A 110 -13.72 -10.54 -2.74
CA VAL A 110 -12.46 -11.02 -2.13
C VAL A 110 -12.26 -12.52 -2.35
N VAL A 111 -13.33 -13.31 -2.26
CA VAL A 111 -13.27 -14.77 -2.45
C VAL A 111 -12.98 -15.13 -3.91
N SER A 112 -13.48 -14.36 -4.87
CA SER A 112 -13.16 -14.56 -6.29
C SER A 112 -11.67 -14.35 -6.55
N VAL A 113 -11.12 -13.25 -6.03
CA VAL A 113 -9.67 -12.94 -6.12
C VAL A 113 -8.84 -14.02 -5.43
N LEU A 114 -9.22 -14.45 -4.22
CA LEU A 114 -8.53 -15.54 -3.51
C LEU A 114 -8.47 -16.83 -4.34
N ASN A 115 -9.58 -17.21 -5.00
CA ASN A 115 -9.59 -18.41 -5.84
C ASN A 115 -8.69 -18.25 -7.08
N LYS A 116 -8.56 -17.04 -7.63
CA LYS A 116 -7.61 -16.77 -8.72
C LYS A 116 -6.16 -16.85 -8.24
N LEU A 117 -5.84 -16.33 -7.05
CA LEU A 117 -4.49 -16.47 -6.47
C LEU A 117 -4.10 -17.93 -6.29
N ARG A 118 -5.02 -18.77 -5.81
CA ARG A 118 -4.82 -20.23 -5.70
C ARG A 118 -4.59 -20.87 -7.06
N ALA A 119 -5.31 -20.44 -8.09
CA ALA A 119 -5.22 -21.03 -9.42
C ALA A 119 -3.94 -20.60 -10.17
N GLU A 120 -3.53 -19.33 -10.03
CA GLU A 120 -2.44 -18.75 -10.81
C GLU A 120 -1.07 -18.90 -10.13
N PHE A 121 -1.03 -18.72 -8.80
CA PHE A 121 0.23 -18.67 -8.03
C PHE A 121 0.39 -19.83 -7.05
N ASP A 122 -0.58 -20.74 -6.95
CA ASP A 122 -0.57 -21.87 -6.00
C ASP A 122 -0.36 -21.44 -4.53
N ILE A 123 -0.93 -20.28 -4.16
CA ILE A 123 -0.91 -19.78 -2.78
C ILE A 123 -2.30 -19.80 -2.14
N ASP A 124 -2.34 -19.92 -0.81
CA ASP A 124 -3.59 -19.90 -0.03
C ASP A 124 -3.56 -18.89 1.13
N PRO A 125 -3.51 -17.57 0.84
CA PRO A 125 -3.56 -16.54 1.86
C PRO A 125 -4.94 -16.48 2.53
N GLU A 126 -5.02 -15.94 3.75
CA GLU A 126 -6.31 -15.72 4.38
C GLU A 126 -7.12 -14.65 3.61
N ALA A 127 -8.44 -14.81 3.57
CA ALA A 127 -9.32 -13.80 2.94
C ALA A 127 -9.15 -12.39 3.57
N GLY A 128 -8.74 -12.32 4.84
CA GLY A 128 -8.40 -11.08 5.51
C GLY A 128 -7.15 -10.39 4.93
N ASP A 129 -6.13 -11.16 4.54
CA ASP A 129 -4.93 -10.64 3.90
C ASP A 129 -5.22 -10.18 2.47
N VAL A 130 -5.98 -10.96 1.69
CA VAL A 130 -6.44 -10.54 0.34
C VAL A 130 -7.24 -9.24 0.41
N ARG A 131 -8.15 -9.13 1.39
CA ARG A 131 -8.90 -7.89 1.60
C ARG A 131 -7.99 -6.72 1.96
N SER A 132 -6.95 -6.96 2.75
CA SER A 132 -5.99 -5.93 3.16
C SER A 132 -5.16 -5.45 1.96
N ALA A 133 -4.68 -6.39 1.15
CA ALA A 133 -3.98 -6.12 -0.10
C ALA A 133 -4.83 -5.27 -1.07
N LEU A 134 -6.09 -5.66 -1.31
CA LEU A 134 -7.03 -4.88 -2.13
C LEU A 134 -7.25 -3.46 -1.59
N GLN A 135 -7.32 -3.29 -0.27
CA GLN A 135 -7.44 -1.98 0.34
C GLN A 135 -6.15 -1.16 0.26
N SER A 136 -4.98 -1.80 0.25
CA SER A 136 -3.68 -1.15 0.04
C SER A 136 -3.58 -0.62 -1.38
N LEU A 137 -3.85 -1.47 -2.37
CA LEU A 137 -3.91 -1.09 -3.78
C LEU A 137 -4.93 0.04 -4.05
N ARG A 138 -6.08 0.00 -3.37
CA ARG A 138 -7.06 1.09 -3.45
C ARG A 138 -6.53 2.43 -2.97
N ARG A 139 -5.69 2.44 -1.92
CA ARG A 139 -5.09 3.68 -1.42
C ARG A 139 -4.01 4.22 -2.36
N LYS A 140 -3.35 3.34 -3.10
CA LYS A 140 -2.43 3.68 -4.18
C LYS A 140 -3.12 4.11 -5.47
N GLY A 141 -4.46 4.14 -5.50
CA GLY A 141 -5.23 4.62 -6.66
C GLY A 141 -5.45 3.61 -7.78
N VAL A 142 -4.87 2.41 -7.69
CA VAL A 142 -4.90 1.43 -8.79
C VAL A 142 -6.08 0.44 -8.72
N VAL A 143 -6.79 0.41 -7.59
CA VAL A 143 -7.98 -0.43 -7.38
C VAL A 143 -9.15 0.43 -6.90
N GLU A 144 -10.33 0.18 -7.46
CA GLU A 144 -11.57 0.76 -6.97
C GLU A 144 -12.46 -0.28 -6.27
N VAL A 145 -13.35 0.22 -5.41
CA VAL A 145 -14.33 -0.60 -4.69
C VAL A 145 -15.74 -0.20 -5.11
N VAL A 146 -16.53 -1.19 -5.50
CA VAL A 146 -17.94 -1.03 -5.82
C VAL A 146 -18.76 -1.39 -4.58
N TYR A 147 -19.35 -0.38 -3.96
CA TYR A 147 -20.19 -0.54 -2.78
C TYR A 147 -21.55 -1.15 -3.14
N ARG A 148 -21.72 -2.40 -2.75
CA ARG A 148 -22.99 -3.15 -2.77
C ARG A 148 -23.09 -3.93 -1.46
N THR A 149 -24.10 -4.80 -1.31
CA THR A 149 -24.28 -5.62 -0.08
C THR A 149 -22.99 -6.32 0.36
N VAL A 150 -22.24 -6.87 -0.60
CA VAL A 150 -20.87 -7.35 -0.39
C VAL A 150 -19.91 -6.54 -1.26
N PRO A 151 -18.97 -5.77 -0.69
CA PRO A 151 -18.03 -4.98 -1.47
C PRO A 151 -17.27 -5.84 -2.48
N THR A 152 -17.14 -5.32 -3.69
CA THR A 152 -16.37 -5.93 -4.78
C THR A 152 -15.34 -4.95 -5.32
N PHE A 153 -14.32 -5.45 -6.00
CA PHE A 153 -13.14 -4.71 -6.40
C PHE A 153 -12.85 -4.91 -7.89
N LYS A 154 -12.29 -3.90 -8.54
CA LYS A 154 -11.67 -3.99 -9.88
C LYS A 154 -10.52 -3.00 -9.96
N LEU A 155 -9.65 -3.15 -10.94
CA LEU A 155 -8.65 -2.13 -11.24
C LEU A 155 -9.33 -0.82 -11.61
N ALA A 156 -8.74 0.29 -11.19
CA ALA A 156 -9.17 1.62 -11.59
C ALA A 156 -8.49 2.08 -12.90
N VAL A 157 -7.48 1.33 -13.34
CA VAL A 157 -6.53 1.67 -14.40
C VAL A 157 -6.23 0.44 -15.24
N GLU A 158 -5.75 0.61 -16.46
CA GLU A 158 -5.27 -0.51 -17.26
C GLU A 158 -4.05 -1.14 -16.58
N ARG A 159 -3.96 -2.47 -16.64
CA ARG A 159 -2.89 -3.20 -15.97
C ARG A 159 -1.51 -2.83 -16.51
N ASP A 160 -1.42 -2.55 -17.81
CA ASP A 160 -0.18 -2.24 -18.51
C ASP A 160 0.25 -0.77 -18.35
N ASP A 161 -0.59 0.08 -17.75
CA ASP A 161 -0.28 1.50 -17.49
C ASP A 161 0.51 1.70 -16.18
N VAL A 162 0.61 0.68 -15.33
CA VAL A 162 1.26 0.76 -14.01
C VAL A 162 2.36 -0.30 -13.90
N GLU A 163 3.58 0.15 -13.63
CA GLU A 163 4.69 -0.73 -13.28
C GLU A 163 4.60 -1.14 -11.79
N VAL A 164 4.74 -2.43 -11.52
CA VAL A 164 4.64 -3.00 -10.17
C VAL A 164 5.98 -3.56 -9.73
N GLU A 165 6.55 -2.97 -8.69
CA GLU A 165 7.79 -3.41 -8.06
C GLU A 165 7.51 -4.09 -6.71
N VAL A 166 8.17 -5.22 -6.47
CA VAL A 166 8.02 -5.97 -5.20
C VAL A 166 9.07 -5.51 -4.19
N VAL A 167 8.63 -5.20 -2.96
CA VAL A 167 9.49 -4.67 -1.85
C VAL A 167 9.34 -5.40 -0.52
#